data_AF-A0A6C0AXL7-F1
#
_entry.id   AF-A0A6C0AXL7-F1
#
_cell.length_a   1.000
_cell.length_b   1.000
_cell.length_c   1.000
_cell.angle_alpha   90.00
_cell.angle_beta   90.00
_cell.angle_gamma   90.00
#
_symmetry.space_group_name_H-M   'P 1'
#
loop_
_entity.id
_entity.type
_entity.pdbx_description
1 polymer ?
#
loop_
_entity_poly.entity_id
_entity_poly.type
_entity_poly.pdbx_seq_one_letter_code
_entity_poly.pdbx_strand_id
1 'polypeptide(L)'
;MTNYEKNQDSPINNLQVTNYDEFFHNKFNNTFDNYELLIKENREWDNKSISYINTIKDNCIELISNYKNEAKVNKKKHLWLSLVAILIPLIMAPTSGILIDVKRMRYVEMIIFIILSIINTIIIKFNYSKKLEKYIYLSIRYNDILSDIEYQLSKPVLYRENVNSFCIKIKTKYNYLSRNSFII
;
A
#
# COMPACT_ATOMS: atom_id res chain seq x y z
N MET A 1 29.80 -32.42 -5.68
CA MET A 1 28.84 -33.41 -5.16
C MET A 1 28.19 -32.80 -3.92
N THR A 2 27.12 -32.01 -4.10
CA THR A 2 25.70 -32.44 -3.94
C THR A 2 25.42 -32.82 -2.48
N ASN A 3 24.62 -32.08 -1.70
CA ASN A 3 23.19 -31.89 -1.96
C ASN A 3 22.57 -30.80 -1.09
N TYR A 4 21.51 -30.22 -1.68
CA TYR A 4 20.58 -29.25 -1.15
C TYR A 4 19.67 -29.84 -0.07
N GLU A 5 19.36 -29.08 0.98
CA GLU A 5 18.14 -29.27 1.77
C GLU A 5 17.26 -28.01 1.74
N LYS A 6 16.32 -28.10 0.79
CA LYS A 6 14.95 -27.58 0.69
C LYS A 6 14.41 -26.62 1.77
N ASN A 7 14.00 -25.46 1.25
CA ASN A 7 12.76 -24.72 1.51
C ASN A 7 11.68 -25.49 2.29
N GLN A 8 11.23 -24.88 3.39
CA GLN A 8 9.85 -24.95 3.86
C GLN A 8 9.28 -23.53 3.92
N ASP A 9 8.98 -22.99 2.74
CA ASP A 9 8.06 -21.87 2.63
C ASP A 9 6.65 -22.38 2.97
N SER A 10 6.11 -21.89 4.08
CA SER A 10 4.75 -22.22 4.52
C SER A 10 3.74 -21.56 3.57
N PRO A 11 2.82 -22.29 2.93
CA PRO A 11 1.91 -21.72 1.95
C PRO A 11 0.62 -21.26 2.64
N ILE A 12 0.65 -20.15 3.38
CA ILE A 12 -0.58 -19.50 3.84
C ILE A 12 -0.38 -17.98 3.89
N ASN A 13 -0.31 -17.34 2.72
CA ASN A 13 -0.38 -15.87 2.60
C ASN A 13 -1.09 -15.40 1.31
N ASN A 14 -1.88 -16.25 0.65
CA ASN A 14 -2.52 -15.91 -0.64
C ASN A 14 -4.05 -15.87 -0.60
N LEU A 15 -4.65 -15.43 0.50
CA LEU A 15 -6.10 -15.22 0.51
C LEU A 15 -6.41 -13.80 1.00
N GLN A 16 -6.74 -12.96 0.00
CA GLN A 16 -7.49 -11.69 0.06
C GLN A 16 -6.75 -10.36 -0.21
N VAL A 17 -5.49 -10.34 -0.66
CA VAL A 17 -4.84 -9.07 -1.12
C VAL A 17 -4.72 -8.98 -2.64
N THR A 18 -4.93 -10.06 -3.40
CA THR A 18 -4.56 -10.11 -4.83
C THR A 18 -5.61 -9.61 -5.82
N ASN A 19 -6.89 -9.57 -5.46
CA ASN A 19 -7.95 -9.41 -6.48
C ASN A 19 -8.19 -7.95 -6.94
N TYR A 20 -7.79 -6.96 -6.14
CA TYR A 20 -8.01 -5.54 -6.46
C TYR A 20 -6.88 -4.95 -7.29
N ASP A 21 -5.63 -5.16 -6.90
CA ASP A 21 -4.46 -4.67 -7.65
C ASP A 21 -4.40 -5.32 -9.05
N GLU A 22 -4.77 -6.60 -9.20
CA GLU A 22 -4.92 -7.26 -10.52
C GLU A 22 -6.05 -6.68 -11.37
N PHE A 23 -7.20 -6.35 -10.78
CA PHE A 23 -8.34 -5.78 -11.51
C PHE A 23 -8.02 -4.39 -12.06
N PHE A 24 -7.44 -3.51 -11.23
CA PHE A 24 -6.99 -2.20 -11.68
C PHE A 24 -5.83 -2.32 -12.66
N HIS A 25 -4.91 -3.29 -12.48
CA HIS A 25 -3.87 -3.56 -13.48
C HIS A 25 -4.42 -3.99 -14.83
N ASN A 26 -5.40 -4.89 -14.88
CA ASN A 26 -6.01 -5.33 -16.13
C ASN A 26 -6.79 -4.20 -16.80
N LYS A 27 -7.49 -3.36 -16.01
CA LYS A 27 -8.16 -2.17 -16.54
C LYS A 27 -7.17 -1.16 -17.12
N PHE A 28 -6.03 -0.95 -16.46
CA PHE A 28 -4.99 0.01 -16.89
C PHE A 28 -4.12 -0.50 -18.04
N ASN A 29 -3.76 -1.79 -18.04
CA ASN A 29 -3.03 -2.42 -19.13
C ASN A 29 -3.86 -2.38 -20.41
N ASN A 30 -5.17 -2.69 -20.35
CA ASN A 30 -6.07 -2.53 -21.48
C ASN A 30 -6.17 -1.06 -21.97
N THR A 31 -5.91 -0.07 -21.12
CA THR A 31 -5.84 1.34 -21.53
C THR A 31 -4.50 1.69 -22.18
N PHE A 32 -3.38 1.08 -21.76
CA PHE A 32 -2.06 1.27 -22.36
C PHE A 32 -1.81 0.42 -23.62
N ASP A 33 -2.46 -0.72 -23.77
CA ASP A 33 -2.37 -1.54 -24.99
C ASP A 33 -3.05 -0.81 -26.16
N ASN A 34 -4.10 -0.03 -25.87
CA ASN A 34 -4.68 0.92 -26.83
C ASN A 34 -3.75 2.10 -27.16
N TYR A 35 -2.75 2.40 -26.33
CA TYR A 35 -1.78 3.47 -26.57
C TYR A 35 -0.67 3.06 -27.55
N GLU A 36 -0.31 1.78 -27.64
CA GLU A 36 0.64 1.29 -28.67
C GLU A 36 0.11 1.49 -30.10
N LEU A 37 -1.21 1.44 -30.28
CA LEU A 37 -1.88 1.81 -31.54
C LEU A 37 -1.87 3.31 -31.85
N LEU A 38 -1.49 4.16 -30.89
CA LEU A 38 -1.50 5.63 -31.02
C LEU A 38 -0.11 6.25 -31.18
N ILE A 39 0.97 5.44 -31.19
CA ILE A 39 2.35 5.88 -31.44
C ILE A 39 2.52 6.20 -32.94
N LYS A 40 1.93 7.32 -33.38
CA LYS A 40 2.42 8.08 -34.53
C LYS A 40 3.42 9.10 -33.98
N GLU A 41 4.58 9.22 -34.62
CA GLU A 41 5.56 10.26 -34.29
C GLU A 41 4.89 11.65 -34.33
N ASN A 42 5.12 12.43 -33.27
CA ASN A 42 4.65 13.82 -33.13
C ASN A 42 3.14 14.06 -33.21
N ARG A 43 2.36 13.41 -32.32
CA ARG A 43 0.94 13.75 -32.17
C ARG A 43 0.76 15.03 -31.34
N GLU A 44 0.03 16.00 -31.89
CA GLU A 44 -0.46 17.17 -31.17
C GLU A 44 -1.56 16.81 -30.16
N TRP A 45 -1.85 17.72 -29.23
CA TRP A 45 -2.94 17.52 -28.27
C TRP A 45 -4.30 17.55 -28.96
N ASP A 46 -4.86 16.37 -29.21
CA ASP A 46 -6.23 16.20 -29.72
C ASP A 46 -7.20 15.82 -28.59
N ASN A 47 -8.50 15.94 -28.89
CA ASN A 47 -9.57 15.59 -27.94
C ASN A 47 -9.47 14.13 -27.46
N LYS A 48 -8.94 13.22 -28.29
CA LYS A 48 -8.74 11.81 -27.92
C LYS A 48 -7.63 11.67 -26.88
N SER A 49 -6.50 12.34 -27.06
CA SER A 49 -5.38 12.33 -26.10
C SER A 49 -5.78 12.97 -24.78
N ILE A 50 -6.57 14.06 -24.81
CA ILE A 50 -7.10 14.71 -23.61
C ILE A 50 -8.06 13.76 -22.87
N SER A 51 -8.96 13.08 -23.59
CA SER A 51 -9.88 12.10 -23.00
C SER A 51 -9.13 10.94 -22.33
N TYR A 52 -8.11 10.43 -23.01
CA TYR A 52 -7.23 9.40 -22.47
C TYR A 52 -6.52 9.84 -21.18
N ILE A 53 -5.91 11.02 -21.19
CA ILE A 53 -5.21 11.57 -20.01
C ILE A 53 -6.18 11.84 -18.86
N ASN A 54 -7.40 12.29 -19.14
CA ASN A 54 -8.44 12.42 -18.12
C ASN A 54 -8.86 11.05 -17.54
N THR A 55 -8.91 10.00 -18.36
CA THR A 55 -9.19 8.64 -17.85
C THR A 55 -8.09 8.18 -16.88
N ILE A 56 -6.83 8.44 -17.21
CA ILE A 56 -5.69 8.18 -16.29
C ILE A 56 -5.83 9.00 -15.01
N LYS A 57 -6.22 10.27 -15.12
CA LYS A 57 -6.43 11.18 -13.99
C LYS A 57 -7.48 10.61 -13.02
N ASP A 58 -8.63 10.21 -13.55
CA ASP A 58 -9.75 9.69 -12.75
C ASP A 58 -9.35 8.38 -12.06
N ASN A 59 -8.65 7.50 -12.76
CA ASN A 59 -8.11 6.27 -12.15
C ASN A 59 -7.10 6.58 -11.03
N CYS A 60 -6.23 7.59 -11.20
CA CYS A 60 -5.30 8.01 -10.15
C CYS A 60 -6.05 8.52 -8.90
N ILE A 61 -7.11 9.31 -9.08
CA ILE A 61 -7.96 9.79 -7.98
C ILE A 61 -8.57 8.61 -7.21
N GLU A 62 -9.10 7.62 -7.93
CA GLU A 62 -9.66 6.40 -7.34
C GLU A 62 -8.60 5.65 -6.52
N LEU A 63 -7.42 5.39 -7.10
CA LEU A 63 -6.30 4.72 -6.42
C LEU A 63 -5.82 5.48 -5.18
N ILE A 64 -5.71 6.81 -5.26
CA ILE A 64 -5.33 7.66 -4.11
C ILE A 64 -6.33 7.49 -2.97
N SER A 65 -7.63 7.47 -3.28
CA SER A 65 -8.68 7.31 -2.28
C SER A 65 -8.62 5.94 -1.60
N ASN A 66 -8.40 4.89 -2.39
CA ASN A 66 -8.29 3.51 -1.90
C ASN A 66 -7.08 3.34 -0.98
N TYR A 67 -5.89 3.78 -1.40
CA TYR A 67 -4.70 3.69 -0.55
C TYR A 67 -4.81 4.55 0.72
N LYS A 68 -5.49 5.71 0.68
CA LYS A 68 -5.78 6.49 1.90
C LYS A 68 -6.72 5.75 2.85
N ASN A 69 -7.70 5.02 2.33
CA ASN A 69 -8.63 4.25 3.16
C ASN A 69 -7.92 3.06 3.80
N GLU A 70 -7.12 2.32 3.05
CA GLU A 70 -6.30 1.22 3.58
C GLU A 70 -5.28 1.69 4.62
N ALA A 71 -4.66 2.86 4.38
CA ALA A 71 -3.82 3.50 5.38
C ALA A 71 -4.59 3.77 6.68
N LYS A 72 -5.81 4.32 6.63
CA LYS A 72 -6.62 4.56 7.84
C LYS A 72 -6.94 3.26 8.58
N VAL A 73 -7.27 2.19 7.87
CA VAL A 73 -7.56 0.87 8.47
C VAL A 73 -6.33 0.32 9.18
N ASN A 74 -5.17 0.33 8.51
CA ASN A 74 -3.93 -0.16 9.10
C ASN A 74 -3.45 0.70 10.27
N LYS A 75 -3.65 2.02 10.21
CA LYS A 75 -3.40 2.93 11.35
C LYS A 75 -4.25 2.55 12.56
N LYS A 76 -5.55 2.30 12.38
CA LYS A 76 -6.44 1.87 13.47
C LYS A 76 -6.01 0.55 14.08
N LYS A 77 -5.71 -0.45 13.23
CA LYS A 77 -5.24 -1.78 13.68
C LYS A 77 -3.93 -1.69 14.47
N HIS A 78 -2.96 -0.93 13.95
CA HIS A 78 -1.68 -0.72 14.62
C HIS A 78 -1.85 -0.04 15.98
N LEU A 79 -2.64 1.03 16.04
CA LEU A 79 -2.91 1.76 17.29
C LEU A 79 -3.59 0.86 18.33
N TRP A 80 -4.65 0.13 17.95
CA TRP A 80 -5.35 -0.75 18.88
C TRP A 80 -4.46 -1.85 19.44
N LEU A 81 -3.73 -2.57 18.58
CA LEU A 81 -2.88 -3.68 19.00
C LEU A 81 -1.70 -3.19 19.86
N SER A 82 -1.06 -2.09 19.47
CA SER A 82 0.08 -1.53 20.21
C SER A 82 -0.37 -0.98 21.56
N LEU A 83 -1.53 -0.33 21.62
CA LEU A 83 -2.08 0.21 22.86
C LEU A 83 -2.42 -0.90 23.85
N VAL A 84 -3.04 -2.00 23.41
CA VAL A 84 -3.29 -3.18 24.26
C VAL A 84 -1.97 -3.78 24.77
N ALA A 85 -0.97 -3.92 23.90
CA ALA A 85 0.34 -4.45 24.27
C ALA A 85 1.09 -3.58 25.30
N ILE A 86 0.84 -2.27 25.33
CA ILE A 86 1.45 -1.34 26.30
C ILE A 86 0.65 -1.26 27.60
N LEU A 87 -0.69 -1.25 27.52
CA LEU A 87 -1.56 -1.13 28.70
C LEU A 87 -1.45 -2.34 29.63
N ILE A 88 -1.33 -3.55 29.06
CA ILE A 88 -1.27 -4.79 29.86
C ILE A 88 -0.07 -4.74 30.84
N PRO A 89 1.18 -4.53 30.40
CA PRO A 89 2.31 -4.35 31.31
C PRO A 89 2.15 -3.19 32.29
N LEU A 90 1.61 -2.06 31.82
CA LEU A 90 1.46 -0.85 32.62
C LEU A 90 0.55 -1.07 33.85
N ILE A 91 -0.53 -1.84 33.68
CA ILE A 91 -1.44 -2.20 34.76
C ILE A 91 -0.88 -3.36 35.58
N MET A 92 -0.25 -4.34 34.92
CA MET A 92 0.22 -5.55 35.60
C MET A 92 1.41 -5.31 36.53
N ALA A 93 2.30 -4.39 36.17
CA ALA A 93 3.48 -4.05 36.97
C ALA A 93 3.15 -3.61 38.41
N PRO A 94 2.23 -2.65 38.65
CA PRO A 94 1.85 -2.28 40.02
C PRO A 94 0.97 -3.35 40.71
N THR A 95 0.08 -4.04 39.99
CA THR A 95 -0.81 -5.04 40.61
C THR A 95 -0.05 -6.28 41.09
N SER A 96 0.98 -6.70 40.36
CA SER A 96 1.87 -7.80 40.78
C SER A 96 2.61 -7.47 42.08
N GLY A 97 3.03 -6.22 42.26
CA GLY A 97 3.65 -5.75 43.50
C GLY A 97 2.71 -5.73 44.71
N ILE A 98 1.46 -5.32 44.52
CA ILE A 98 0.47 -5.23 45.61
C ILE A 98 -0.06 -6.60 46.03
N LEU A 99 -0.15 -7.56 45.10
CA LEU A 99 -0.83 -8.84 45.31
C LEU A 99 0.12 -10.03 45.43
N ILE A 100 1.38 -9.77 45.80
CA ILE A 100 2.49 -10.74 45.73
C ILE A 100 2.28 -11.98 46.61
N ASP A 101 1.52 -11.85 47.69
CA ASP A 101 1.26 -12.90 48.68
C ASP A 101 0.12 -13.85 48.27
N VAL A 102 -0.66 -13.48 47.25
CA VAL A 102 -1.77 -14.30 46.76
C VAL A 102 -1.24 -15.34 45.77
N LYS A 103 -1.08 -16.59 46.20
CA LYS A 103 -0.55 -17.70 45.36
C LYS A 103 -1.22 -17.84 43.98
N ARG A 104 -2.50 -17.46 43.85
CA ARG A 104 -3.24 -17.51 42.57
C ARG A 104 -2.79 -16.44 41.56
N MET A 105 -2.24 -15.31 42.02
CA MET A 105 -1.84 -14.20 41.15
C MET A 105 -0.62 -14.52 40.29
N ARG A 106 0.31 -15.35 40.79
CA ARG A 106 1.46 -15.83 39.99
C ARG A 106 1.04 -16.61 38.74
N TYR A 107 -0.02 -17.42 38.82
CA TYR A 107 -0.53 -18.14 37.65
C TYR A 107 -1.19 -17.19 36.65
N VAL A 108 -1.88 -16.15 37.14
CA VAL A 108 -2.49 -15.12 36.29
C VAL A 108 -1.43 -14.30 35.56
N GLU A 109 -0.34 -13.91 36.23
CA GLU A 109 0.82 -13.25 35.61
C GLU A 109 1.41 -14.06 34.47
N MET A 110 1.67 -15.36 34.68
CA MET A 110 2.21 -16.23 33.64
C MET A 110 1.30 -16.29 32.42
N ILE A 111 -0.02 -16.43 32.62
CA ILE A 111 -0.99 -16.46 31.52
C ILE A 111 -0.99 -15.14 30.75
N ILE A 112 -0.96 -14.00 31.45
CA ILE A 112 -0.94 -12.66 30.84
C ILE A 112 0.33 -12.45 30.02
N PHE A 113 1.50 -12.88 30.52
CA PHE A 113 2.75 -12.79 29.76
C PHE A 113 2.76 -13.66 28.50
N ILE A 114 2.17 -14.86 28.56
CA ILE A 114 2.00 -15.72 27.37
C ILE A 114 1.12 -15.02 26.33
N ILE A 115 -0.02 -14.46 26.75
CA ILE A 115 -0.92 -13.71 25.87
C ILE A 115 -0.19 -12.50 25.25
N LEU A 116 0.56 -11.76 26.06
CA LEU A 116 1.33 -10.60 25.60
C LEU A 116 2.40 -10.99 24.56
N SER A 117 3.08 -12.12 24.76
CA SER A 117 4.06 -12.65 23.81
C SER A 117 3.41 -13.01 22.46
N ILE A 118 2.22 -13.60 22.49
CA ILE A 118 1.45 -13.91 21.28
C ILE A 118 1.04 -12.62 20.56
N ILE A 119 0.52 -11.63 21.29
CA ILE A 119 0.13 -10.32 20.73
C ILE A 119 1.34 -9.62 20.09
N ASN A 120 2.50 -9.60 20.76
CA ASN A 120 3.72 -9.01 20.21
C ASN A 120 4.19 -9.73 18.94
N THR A 121 4.10 -11.06 18.91
CA THR A 121 4.42 -11.84 17.71
C THR A 121 3.51 -11.46 16.54
N ILE A 122 2.21 -11.28 16.78
CA ILE A 122 1.25 -10.81 15.77
C ILE A 122 1.63 -9.42 15.26
N ILE A 123 1.95 -8.49 16.17
CA ILE A 123 2.35 -7.11 15.81
C ILE A 123 3.60 -7.12 14.91
N ILE A 124 4.62 -7.89 15.29
CA ILE A 124 5.89 -8.00 14.54
C ILE A 124 5.64 -8.64 13.17
N LYS A 125 4.88 -9.74 13.10
CA LYS A 125 4.61 -10.47 11.86
C LYS A 125 3.82 -9.64 10.86
N PHE A 126 2.74 -8.98 11.29
CA PHE A 126 1.87 -8.23 10.38
C PHE A 126 2.41 -6.85 10.01
N ASN A 127 3.26 -6.26 10.85
CA ASN A 127 3.94 -5.00 10.63
C ASN A 127 3.04 -3.90 10.02
N TYR A 128 1.92 -3.64 10.69
CA TYR A 128 0.91 -2.68 10.21
C TYR A 128 1.48 -1.27 10.01
N SER A 129 2.54 -0.87 10.73
CA SER A 129 3.23 0.40 10.54
C SER A 129 3.91 0.49 9.18
N LYS A 130 4.69 -0.52 8.79
CA LYS A 130 5.33 -0.54 7.45
C LYS A 130 4.29 -0.56 6.33
N LYS A 131 3.20 -1.31 6.50
CA LYS A 131 2.09 -1.32 5.54
C LYS A 131 1.44 0.05 5.41
N LEU A 132 1.17 0.72 6.54
CA LEU A 132 0.66 2.09 6.59
C LEU A 132 1.56 3.06 5.81
N GLU A 133 2.85 3.09 6.14
CA GLU A 133 3.83 3.97 5.48
C GLU A 133 3.86 3.73 3.97
N LYS A 134 3.81 2.47 3.55
CA LYS A 134 3.79 2.09 2.13
C LYS A 134 2.52 2.57 1.42
N TYR A 135 1.34 2.41 2.01
CA TYR A 135 0.08 2.91 1.44
C TYR A 135 0.04 4.44 1.35
N ILE A 136 0.58 5.13 2.37
CA ILE A 136 0.72 6.60 2.35
C ILE A 136 1.68 7.01 1.23
N TYR A 137 2.84 6.34 1.12
CA TYR A 137 3.82 6.61 0.08
C TYR A 137 3.22 6.44 -1.32
N LEU A 138 2.52 5.33 -1.59
CA LEU A 138 1.85 5.12 -2.88
C LEU A 138 0.80 6.21 -3.14
N SER A 139 -0.02 6.56 -2.15
CA SER A 139 -1.00 7.65 -2.28
C SER A 139 -0.35 8.99 -2.66
N ILE A 140 0.77 9.35 -2.02
CA ILE A 140 1.52 10.56 -2.35
C ILE A 140 2.07 10.49 -3.78
N ARG A 141 2.63 9.35 -4.19
CA ARG A 141 3.19 9.21 -5.53
C ARG A 141 2.16 9.25 -6.66
N TYR A 142 0.98 8.66 -6.45
CA TYR A 142 -0.12 8.83 -7.41
C TYR A 142 -0.63 10.27 -7.43
N ASN A 143 -0.58 10.97 -6.29
CA ASN A 143 -0.89 12.40 -6.24
C ASN A 143 0.13 13.24 -7.02
N ASP A 144 1.43 12.89 -7.01
CA ASP A 144 2.44 13.54 -7.84
C ASP A 144 2.12 13.38 -9.35
N ILE A 145 1.67 12.19 -9.77
CA ILE A 145 1.24 11.93 -11.16
C ILE A 145 0.00 12.77 -11.51
N LEU A 146 -0.97 12.84 -10.61
CA LEU A 146 -2.17 13.65 -10.76
C LEU A 146 -1.81 15.13 -10.96
N SER A 147 -0.93 15.68 -10.10
CA SER A 147 -0.48 17.06 -10.21
C SER A 147 0.28 17.35 -11.51
N ASP A 148 1.11 16.41 -11.99
CA ASP A 148 1.76 16.53 -13.31
C ASP A 148 0.74 16.60 -14.45
N ILE A 149 -0.32 15.79 -14.39
CA ILE A 149 -1.41 15.80 -15.38
C ILE A 149 -2.18 17.11 -15.34
N GLU A 150 -2.58 17.55 -14.15
CA GLU A 150 -3.31 18.82 -13.97
C GLU A 150 -2.48 20.01 -14.45
N TYR A 151 -1.17 20.03 -14.15
CA TYR A 151 -0.25 21.06 -14.60
C TYR A 151 -0.10 21.12 -16.12
N GLN A 152 -0.11 19.99 -16.83
CA GLN A 152 -0.08 19.99 -18.29
C GLN A 152 -1.43 20.38 -18.89
N LEU A 153 -2.53 19.96 -18.28
CA LEU A 153 -3.88 20.32 -18.73
C LEU A 153 -4.20 21.80 -18.50
N SER A 154 -3.65 22.43 -17.46
CA SER A 154 -3.84 23.85 -17.18
C SER A 154 -3.12 24.77 -18.17
N LYS A 155 -2.10 24.27 -18.87
CA LYS A 155 -1.38 25.06 -19.88
C LYS A 155 -2.21 25.22 -21.16
N PRO A 156 -2.05 26.35 -21.89
CA PRO A 156 -2.55 26.46 -23.25
C PRO A 156 -1.89 25.40 -24.14
N VAL A 157 -2.62 24.87 -25.12
CA VAL A 157 -2.16 23.76 -25.98
C VAL A 157 -0.78 24.00 -26.59
N LEU A 158 -0.50 25.24 -27.01
CA LEU A 158 0.77 25.66 -27.62
C LEU A 158 2.00 25.49 -26.71
N TYR A 159 1.81 25.50 -25.38
CA TYR A 159 2.90 25.40 -24.39
C TYR A 159 2.96 24.04 -23.70
N ARG A 160 2.13 23.10 -24.13
CA ARG A 160 2.15 21.75 -23.58
C ARG A 160 3.33 20.98 -24.15
N GLU A 161 3.84 20.06 -23.34
CA GLU A 161 4.82 19.08 -23.80
C GLU A 161 4.20 18.21 -24.91
N ASN A 162 5.04 17.62 -25.78
CA ASN A 162 4.59 16.65 -26.76
C ASN A 162 3.82 15.51 -26.06
N VAL A 163 2.65 15.17 -26.59
CA VAL A 163 1.75 14.17 -26.00
C VAL A 163 2.46 12.83 -25.78
N ASN A 164 3.29 12.42 -26.74
CA ASN A 164 4.00 11.14 -26.65
C ASN A 164 5.02 11.13 -25.51
N SER A 165 5.85 12.18 -25.42
CA SER A 165 6.82 12.34 -24.34
C SER A 165 6.15 12.36 -22.98
N PHE A 166 5.02 13.08 -22.87
CA PHE A 166 4.24 13.15 -21.65
C PHE A 166 3.64 11.79 -21.27
N CYS A 167 2.99 11.10 -22.20
CA CYS A 167 2.41 9.77 -21.96
C CYS A 167 3.47 8.73 -21.58
N ILE A 168 4.64 8.73 -22.22
CA ILE A 168 5.76 7.84 -21.85
C ILE A 168 6.24 8.15 -20.43
N LYS A 169 6.36 9.42 -20.06
CA LYS A 169 6.73 9.84 -18.70
C LYS A 169 5.73 9.33 -17.68
N ILE A 170 4.43 9.49 -17.93
CA ILE A 170 3.37 9.01 -17.04
C ILE A 170 3.35 7.47 -16.97
N LYS A 171 3.46 6.77 -18.11
CA LYS A 171 3.55 5.29 -18.17
C LYS A 171 4.74 4.78 -17.35
N THR A 172 5.90 5.42 -17.48
CA THR A 172 7.11 5.04 -16.75
C THR A 172 6.94 5.23 -15.24
N LYS A 173 6.40 6.39 -14.82
CA LYS A 173 6.08 6.65 -13.41
C LYS A 173 5.09 5.64 -12.86
N TYR A 174 4.03 5.34 -13.61
CA TYR A 174 3.01 4.37 -13.23
C TYR A 174 3.59 2.96 -13.08
N ASN A 175 4.33 2.48 -14.06
CA ASN A 175 4.97 1.15 -14.04
C ASN A 175 5.94 1.00 -12.87
N TYR A 176 6.66 2.08 -12.53
CA TYR A 176 7.53 2.10 -11.35
C TYR A 176 6.73 1.93 -10.05
N LEU A 177 5.58 2.58 -9.92
CA LEU A 177 4.72 2.46 -8.73
C LEU A 177 4.06 1.10 -8.63
N SER A 178 3.56 0.58 -9.74
CA SER A 178 3.01 -0.77 -9.86
C SER A 178 4.00 -1.83 -9.41
N ARG A 179 5.24 -1.80 -9.90
CA ARG A 179 6.27 -2.76 -9.48
C ARG A 179 6.54 -2.72 -7.98
N ASN A 180 6.39 -1.54 -7.38
CA ASN A 180 6.59 -1.36 -5.94
C ASN A 180 5.35 -1.72 -5.11
N SER A 181 4.15 -1.72 -5.69
CA SER A 181 2.90 -2.12 -5.00
C SER A 181 2.80 -3.64 -4.85
N PHE A 182 3.28 -4.45 -5.79
CA PHE A 182 3.19 -5.93 -5.75
C PHE A 182 3.98 -6.65 -4.64
N ILE A 183 4.85 -5.95 -3.91
CA ILE A 183 5.63 -6.54 -2.80
C ILE A 183 4.92 -6.27 -1.45
N ILE A 184 3.60 -6.53 -1.37
CA ILE A 184 2.76 -6.39 -0.15
C ILE A 184 2.26 -7.77 0.26
#